data_AF-A0A6N8IK42-F1
#
_entry.id   AF-A0A6N8IK42-F1
#
_cell.length_a   1.000
_cell.length_b   1.000
_cell.length_c   1.000
_cell.angle_alpha   90.00
_cell.angle_beta   90.00
_cell.angle_gamma   90.00
#
_symmetry.space_group_name_H-M   'P 1'
#
loop_
_entity.id
_entity.type
_entity.pdbx_description
1 polymer ?
#
loop_
_entity_poly.entity_id
_entity_poly.type
_entity_poly.pdbx_seq_one_letter_code
_entity_poly.pdbx_strand_id
1 'polypeptide(L)'
;MARDFSNPKKLGFMRFLQVAFAFNILLTLALSVFLIKGQYTLGFGDVLDYLNLIFEAMSFWLIWQRKAAARSLIMAFSLFNIVIGTGYNLGQGGFDPLNQLLSSLFDIVLFLYFLTSRRVKAVLTEPFTAEVKREELAREISYYQPRTWAFWRNLIMYFCVFSVVGHWMEAAYCTLIRFGILPGIYDPNSQIWSDWLYPFPVYGVGAVACVLLLYPVKNFLEQHIGSRVVPLLISFVVNALVCTLIELAMGLMLNQPLPDGSLPLWDYRDMFCNFMGQVCLQNAIAFGIVATLMTWVVYPAMESGLRKLPSDVVNTAFVGVVVGFLILVFLYYVNVVVSGLVVTS
;
A
#
# COMPACT_ATOMS: atom_id res chain seq x y z
N MET A 1 -10.00 -37.41 -14.62
CA MET A 1 -10.35 -35.97 -14.58
C MET A 1 -9.10 -35.16 -14.93
N ALA A 2 -8.94 -34.72 -16.18
CA ALA A 2 -7.78 -33.94 -16.58
C ALA A 2 -7.81 -32.60 -15.82
N ARG A 3 -6.80 -32.33 -14.98
CA ARG A 3 -6.67 -31.03 -14.31
C ARG A 3 -6.59 -29.95 -15.39
N ASP A 4 -7.55 -29.05 -15.44
CA ASP A 4 -7.56 -27.91 -16.37
C ASP A 4 -6.42 -26.95 -15.99
N PHE A 5 -5.25 -27.15 -16.61
CA PHE A 5 -4.09 -26.28 -16.49
C PHE A 5 -4.20 -25.02 -17.35
N SER A 6 -5.18 -24.98 -18.27
CA SER A 6 -5.46 -23.88 -19.19
C SER A 6 -6.37 -22.81 -18.61
N ASN A 7 -7.04 -23.05 -17.48
CA ASN A 7 -7.91 -22.05 -16.88
C ASN A 7 -7.11 -20.78 -16.49
N PRO A 8 -7.31 -19.65 -17.18
CA PRO A 8 -6.54 -18.45 -16.92
C PRO A 8 -6.86 -17.88 -15.53
N LYS A 9 -8.00 -18.21 -14.93
CA LYS A 9 -8.38 -17.72 -13.59
C LYS A 9 -7.60 -18.40 -12.45
N LYS A 10 -6.90 -19.51 -12.69
CA LYS A 10 -6.19 -20.28 -11.65
C LYS A 10 -4.67 -20.11 -11.73
N LEU A 11 -4.09 -19.43 -10.73
CA LEU A 11 -2.63 -19.21 -10.61
C LEU A 11 -1.86 -20.49 -10.19
N GLY A 12 -2.46 -21.37 -9.38
CA GLY A 12 -1.79 -22.59 -8.90
C GLY A 12 -0.55 -22.29 -8.06
N PHE A 13 0.59 -22.92 -8.38
CA PHE A 13 1.86 -22.71 -7.67
C PHE A 13 2.32 -21.24 -7.68
N MET A 14 1.99 -20.46 -8.73
CA MET A 14 2.25 -19.01 -8.72
C MET A 14 1.55 -18.27 -7.57
N ARG A 15 0.40 -18.78 -7.07
CA ARG A 15 -0.28 -18.23 -5.89
C ARG A 15 0.53 -18.47 -4.62
N PHE A 16 1.12 -19.66 -4.49
CA PHE A 16 2.03 -19.98 -3.39
C PHE A 16 3.25 -19.06 -3.43
N LEU A 17 3.86 -18.87 -4.61
CA LEU A 17 4.99 -17.94 -4.78
C LEU A 17 4.62 -16.50 -4.39
N GLN A 18 3.44 -16.02 -4.77
CA GLN A 18 2.98 -14.68 -4.35
C GLN A 18 2.90 -14.54 -2.83
N VAL A 19 2.37 -15.55 -2.14
CA VAL A 19 2.29 -15.53 -0.68
C VAL A 19 3.69 -15.60 -0.05
N ALA A 20 4.56 -16.47 -0.57
CA ALA A 20 5.93 -16.61 -0.10
C ALA A 20 6.73 -15.30 -0.26
N PHE A 21 6.70 -14.70 -1.45
CA PHE A 21 7.37 -13.40 -1.71
C PHE A 21 6.79 -12.30 -0.82
N ALA A 22 5.46 -12.18 -0.71
CA ALA A 22 4.84 -11.16 0.14
C ALA A 22 5.24 -11.33 1.60
N PHE A 23 5.27 -12.56 2.12
CA PHE A 23 5.70 -12.85 3.48
C PHE A 23 7.18 -12.48 3.70
N ASN A 24 8.07 -12.89 2.80
CA ASN A 24 9.50 -12.59 2.91
C ASN A 24 9.78 -11.08 2.85
N ILE A 25 9.11 -10.36 1.94
CA ILE A 25 9.19 -8.90 1.83
C ILE A 25 8.79 -8.24 3.15
N LEU A 26 7.61 -8.59 3.68
CA LEU A 26 7.10 -8.00 4.92
C LEU A 26 8.00 -8.31 6.12
N LEU A 27 8.44 -9.57 6.24
CA LEU A 27 9.31 -10.00 7.33
C LEU A 27 10.66 -9.27 7.29
N THR A 28 11.30 -9.21 6.12
CA THR A 28 12.61 -8.56 5.98
C THR A 28 12.53 -7.06 6.24
N LEU A 29 11.48 -6.39 5.76
CA LEU A 29 11.25 -4.97 6.05
C LEU A 29 11.00 -4.73 7.54
N ALA A 30 10.23 -5.60 8.21
CA ALA A 30 9.98 -5.50 9.65
C ALA A 30 11.27 -5.70 10.46
N LEU A 31 12.09 -6.70 10.10
CA LEU A 31 13.36 -6.96 10.77
C LEU A 31 14.41 -5.86 10.52
N SER A 32 14.34 -5.17 9.39
CA SER A 32 15.26 -4.07 9.06
C SER A 32 15.16 -2.90 10.04
N VAL A 33 14.07 -2.76 10.79
CA VAL A 33 13.90 -1.75 11.84
C VAL A 33 14.92 -1.93 12.97
N PHE A 34 15.46 -3.13 13.17
CA PHE A 34 16.48 -3.41 14.19
C PHE A 34 17.92 -3.12 13.71
N LEU A 35 18.12 -2.71 12.45
CA LEU A 35 19.44 -2.37 11.93
C LEU A 35 19.80 -0.92 12.29
N ILE A 36 20.71 -0.76 13.26
CA ILE A 36 21.16 0.54 13.74
C ILE A 36 22.35 1.03 12.89
N LYS A 37 22.20 2.21 12.28
CA LYS A 37 23.25 2.87 11.49
C LYS A 37 24.53 3.05 12.32
N GLY A 38 25.65 2.52 11.84
CA GLY A 38 26.97 2.63 12.49
C GLY A 38 27.39 1.44 13.36
N GLN A 39 26.49 0.49 13.63
CA GLN A 39 26.83 -0.78 14.33
C GLN A 39 26.83 -2.00 13.41
N TYR A 40 26.55 -1.81 12.11
CA TYR A 40 26.40 -2.88 11.15
C TYR A 40 27.16 -2.54 9.86
N THR A 41 27.94 -3.51 9.38
CA THR A 41 28.66 -3.44 8.10
C THR A 41 28.02 -4.41 7.12
N LEU A 42 27.55 -3.91 5.98
CA LEU A 42 26.96 -4.73 4.92
C LEU A 42 28.01 -5.66 4.31
N GLY A 43 27.86 -6.96 4.51
CA GLY A 43 28.61 -7.99 3.81
C GLY A 43 28.05 -8.25 2.42
N PHE A 44 28.79 -9.02 1.63
CA PHE A 44 28.36 -9.42 0.28
C PHE A 44 27.05 -10.23 0.29
N GLY A 45 26.86 -11.11 1.28
CA GLY A 45 25.62 -11.87 1.45
C GLY A 45 24.41 -10.97 1.70
N ASP A 46 24.56 -9.98 2.57
CA ASP A 46 23.48 -9.04 2.90
C ASP A 46 23.06 -8.22 1.66
N VAL A 47 24.04 -7.79 0.85
CA VAL A 47 23.76 -7.09 -0.42
C VAL A 47 22.99 -7.99 -1.39
N LEU A 48 23.37 -9.28 -1.49
CA LEU A 48 22.63 -10.24 -2.30
C LEU A 48 21.20 -10.46 -1.78
N ASP A 49 21.00 -10.52 -0.47
CA ASP A 49 19.68 -10.68 0.14
C ASP A 49 18.77 -9.47 -0.13
N TYR A 50 19.29 -8.25 -0.06
CA TYR A 50 18.51 -7.06 -0.45
C TYR A 50 18.21 -7.02 -1.94
N LEU A 51 19.15 -7.45 -2.80
CA LEU A 51 18.88 -7.61 -4.22
C LEU A 51 17.76 -8.64 -4.43
N ASN A 52 17.86 -9.81 -3.81
CA ASN A 52 16.83 -10.86 -3.83
C ASN A 52 15.46 -10.29 -3.44
N LEU A 53 15.39 -9.49 -2.37
CA LEU A 53 14.16 -8.85 -1.91
C LEU A 53 13.53 -7.96 -2.99
N ILE A 54 14.33 -7.15 -3.70
CA ILE A 54 13.87 -6.32 -4.80
C ILE A 54 13.32 -7.19 -5.94
N PHE A 55 14.02 -8.26 -6.29
CA PHE A 55 13.58 -9.18 -7.36
C PHE A 55 12.33 -9.97 -6.98
N GLU A 56 12.17 -10.35 -5.71
CA GLU A 56 10.94 -10.96 -5.20
C GLU A 56 9.76 -9.98 -5.29
N ALA A 57 9.97 -8.70 -4.94
CA ALA A 57 8.94 -7.66 -5.08
C ALA A 57 8.53 -7.44 -6.54
N MET A 58 9.51 -7.37 -7.44
CA MET A 58 9.25 -7.29 -8.90
C MET A 58 8.51 -8.53 -9.40
N SER A 59 8.93 -9.73 -8.99
CA SER A 59 8.35 -11.00 -9.40
C SER A 59 6.91 -11.14 -8.90
N PHE A 60 6.67 -10.80 -7.64
CA PHE A 60 5.34 -10.73 -7.04
C PHE A 60 4.42 -9.84 -7.88
N TRP A 61 4.88 -8.62 -8.19
CA TRP A 61 4.10 -7.65 -8.95
C TRP A 61 3.80 -8.12 -10.37
N LEU A 62 4.79 -8.65 -11.10
CA LEU A 62 4.61 -9.11 -12.46
C LEU A 62 3.71 -10.34 -12.55
N ILE A 63 3.77 -11.25 -11.58
CA ILE A 63 2.82 -12.38 -11.48
C ILE A 63 1.41 -11.86 -11.17
N TRP A 64 1.29 -10.90 -10.26
CA TRP A 64 0.01 -10.28 -9.90
C TRP A 64 -0.68 -9.65 -11.10
N GLN A 65 0.09 -8.93 -11.91
CA GLN A 65 -0.35 -8.27 -13.13
C GLN A 65 -0.31 -9.17 -14.36
N ARG A 66 -0.03 -10.47 -14.20
CA ARG A 66 -0.03 -11.46 -15.29
C ARG A 66 0.87 -11.10 -16.48
N LYS A 67 1.94 -10.34 -16.22
CA LYS A 67 2.83 -9.82 -17.28
C LYS A 67 3.73 -10.90 -17.83
N ALA A 68 3.89 -10.93 -19.15
CA ALA A 68 4.74 -11.90 -19.84
C ALA A 68 6.21 -11.83 -19.39
N ALA A 69 6.70 -10.63 -19.05
CA ALA A 69 8.07 -10.43 -18.58
C ALA A 69 8.37 -11.09 -17.22
N ALA A 70 7.35 -11.46 -16.43
CA ALA A 70 7.54 -12.22 -15.20
C ALA A 70 8.37 -13.49 -15.46
N ARG A 71 8.13 -14.14 -16.60
CA ARG A 71 8.80 -15.38 -16.97
C ARG A 71 10.30 -15.16 -17.18
N SER A 72 10.67 -14.22 -18.03
CA SER A 72 12.07 -13.94 -18.33
C SER A 72 12.81 -13.40 -17.12
N LEU A 73 12.17 -12.53 -16.31
CA LEU A 73 12.77 -11.97 -15.11
C LEU A 73 13.08 -13.06 -14.07
N ILE A 74 12.10 -13.89 -13.73
CA ILE A 74 12.28 -14.93 -12.70
C ILE A 74 13.32 -15.96 -13.16
N MET A 75 13.29 -16.37 -14.43
CA MET A 75 14.30 -17.28 -14.97
C MET A 75 15.71 -16.66 -14.96
N ALA A 76 15.85 -15.41 -15.42
CA ALA A 76 17.14 -14.73 -15.44
C ALA A 76 17.71 -14.55 -14.04
N PHE A 77 16.86 -14.19 -13.08
CA PHE A 77 17.30 -13.94 -11.71
C PHE A 77 17.60 -15.23 -10.94
N SER A 78 16.80 -16.28 -11.13
CA SER A 78 17.12 -17.61 -10.58
C SER A 78 18.47 -18.10 -11.11
N LEU A 79 18.74 -17.92 -12.40
CA LEU A 79 20.03 -18.28 -12.99
C LEU A 79 21.17 -17.42 -12.44
N PHE A 80 20.95 -16.12 -12.27
CA PHE A 80 21.91 -15.21 -11.65
C PHE A 80 22.29 -15.68 -10.23
N ASN A 81 21.31 -16.02 -9.38
CA ASN A 81 21.56 -16.52 -8.03
C ASN A 81 22.36 -17.81 -8.02
N ILE A 82 22.01 -18.76 -8.90
CA ILE A 82 22.77 -20.01 -9.03
C ILE A 82 24.23 -19.73 -9.40
N VAL A 83 24.47 -18.88 -10.41
CA VAL A 83 25.81 -18.57 -10.91
C VAL A 83 26.63 -17.80 -9.88
N ILE A 84 26.07 -16.74 -9.30
CA ILE A 84 26.77 -15.89 -8.33
C ILE A 84 27.01 -16.64 -7.02
N GLY A 85 26.02 -17.38 -6.51
CA GLY A 85 26.19 -18.20 -5.32
C GLY A 85 27.27 -19.27 -5.51
N THR A 86 27.28 -19.94 -6.66
CA THR A 86 28.32 -20.91 -7.02
C THR A 86 29.70 -20.26 -7.10
N GLY A 87 29.82 -19.12 -7.78
CA GLY A 87 31.08 -18.39 -7.93
C GLY A 87 31.63 -17.89 -6.59
N TYR A 88 30.75 -17.42 -5.70
CA TYR A 88 31.13 -17.00 -4.35
C TYR A 88 31.65 -18.17 -3.51
N ASN A 89 30.94 -19.30 -3.49
CA ASN A 89 31.34 -20.49 -2.74
C ASN A 89 32.66 -21.09 -3.25
N LEU A 90 32.86 -21.10 -4.57
CA LEU A 90 34.15 -21.48 -5.19
C LEU A 90 35.28 -20.53 -4.78
N GLY A 91 35.03 -19.22 -4.78
CA GLY A 91 36.00 -18.19 -4.42
C GLY A 91 36.47 -18.27 -2.97
N GLN A 92 35.63 -18.78 -2.07
CA GLN A 92 35.97 -18.99 -0.65
C GLN A 92 36.68 -20.33 -0.38
N GLY A 93 36.96 -21.13 -1.41
CA GLY A 93 37.73 -22.38 -1.29
C GLY A 93 36.96 -23.55 -0.66
N GLY A 94 35.65 -23.41 -0.43
CA GLY A 94 34.79 -24.40 0.23
C GLY A 94 33.64 -24.89 -0.65
N PHE A 95 33.95 -25.44 -1.83
CA PHE A 95 32.91 -25.93 -2.74
C PHE A 95 32.51 -27.37 -2.41
N ASP A 96 31.33 -27.52 -1.82
CA ASP A 96 30.63 -28.81 -1.70
C ASP A 96 29.42 -28.84 -2.67
N PRO A 97 29.38 -29.77 -3.63
CA PRO A 97 28.27 -29.89 -4.57
C PRO A 97 26.91 -30.06 -3.91
N LEU A 98 26.85 -30.74 -2.77
CA LEU A 98 25.60 -31.05 -2.09
C LEU A 98 25.04 -29.80 -1.40
N ASN A 99 25.89 -29.08 -0.66
CA ASN A 99 25.54 -27.76 -0.10
C ASN A 99 25.17 -26.75 -1.19
N GLN A 100 25.89 -26.72 -2.31
CA GLN A 100 25.55 -25.83 -3.42
C GLN A 100 24.16 -26.16 -3.98
N LEU A 101 23.88 -27.44 -4.23
CA LEU A 101 22.58 -27.88 -4.74
C LEU A 101 21.45 -27.48 -3.78
N LEU A 102 21.64 -27.67 -2.47
CA LEU A 102 20.66 -27.30 -1.46
C LEU A 102 20.45 -25.77 -1.41
N SER A 103 21.53 -24.98 -1.46
CA SER A 103 21.44 -23.52 -1.46
C SER A 103 20.73 -22.96 -2.71
N SER A 104 20.87 -23.64 -3.84
CA SER A 104 20.28 -23.24 -5.12
C SER A 104 18.94 -23.92 -5.40
N LEU A 105 18.44 -24.79 -4.51
CA LEU A 105 17.29 -25.64 -4.79
C LEU A 105 16.04 -24.82 -5.15
N PHE A 106 15.80 -23.73 -4.42
CA PHE A 106 14.65 -22.87 -4.66
C PHE A 106 14.74 -22.19 -6.03
N ASP A 107 15.89 -21.62 -6.38
CA ASP A 107 16.14 -21.02 -7.70
C ASP A 107 16.02 -22.04 -8.83
N ILE A 108 16.53 -23.26 -8.64
CA ILE A 108 16.41 -24.35 -9.62
C ILE A 108 14.94 -24.70 -9.84
N VAL A 109 14.15 -24.83 -8.77
CA VAL A 109 12.71 -25.09 -8.86
C VAL A 109 11.98 -23.96 -9.57
N LEU A 110 12.28 -22.70 -9.24
CA LEU A 110 11.70 -21.53 -9.92
C LEU A 110 12.06 -21.53 -11.41
N PHE A 111 13.33 -21.69 -11.75
CA PHE A 111 13.80 -21.71 -13.12
C PHE A 111 13.09 -22.79 -13.94
N LEU A 112 13.10 -24.03 -13.46
CA LEU A 112 12.47 -25.16 -14.16
C LEU A 112 10.96 -24.99 -14.27
N TYR A 113 10.30 -24.48 -13.23
CA TYR A 113 8.86 -24.21 -13.25
C TYR A 113 8.49 -23.16 -14.31
N PHE A 114 9.16 -22.00 -14.33
CA PHE A 114 8.84 -20.92 -15.27
C PHE A 114 9.27 -21.22 -16.72
N LEU A 115 10.25 -22.11 -16.90
CA LEU A 115 10.69 -22.60 -18.20
C LEU A 115 9.66 -23.58 -18.81
N THR A 116 9.20 -24.55 -18.03
CA THR A 116 8.46 -25.72 -18.54
C THR A 116 6.95 -25.64 -18.36
N SER A 117 6.45 -24.90 -17.36
CA SER A 117 5.04 -24.90 -17.00
C SER A 117 4.14 -24.33 -18.11
N ARG A 118 3.23 -25.17 -18.61
CA ARG A 118 2.18 -24.76 -19.56
C ARG A 118 1.26 -23.69 -18.96
N ARG A 119 1.00 -23.75 -17.66
CA ARG A 119 0.16 -22.78 -16.96
C ARG A 119 0.82 -21.41 -16.92
N VAL A 120 2.12 -21.35 -16.62
CA VAL A 120 2.88 -20.10 -16.66
C VAL A 120 2.79 -19.46 -18.05
N LYS A 121 2.97 -20.26 -19.11
CA LYS A 121 2.83 -19.81 -20.51
C LYS A 121 1.42 -19.31 -20.84
N ALA A 122 0.38 -19.91 -20.27
CA ALA A 122 -1.02 -19.56 -20.54
C ALA A 122 -1.53 -18.37 -19.71
N VAL A 123 -0.97 -18.13 -18.52
CA VAL A 123 -1.44 -17.10 -17.57
C VAL A 123 -0.64 -15.81 -17.67
N LEU A 124 0.68 -15.90 -17.90
CA LEU A 124 1.58 -14.75 -17.96
C LEU A 124 1.74 -14.30 -19.42
N THR A 125 0.69 -13.70 -19.96
CA THR A 125 0.60 -13.33 -21.39
C THR A 125 0.53 -11.83 -21.63
N GLU A 126 0.24 -11.02 -20.61
CA GLU A 126 0.03 -9.59 -20.82
C GLU A 126 1.35 -8.90 -21.22
N PRO A 127 1.43 -8.31 -22.43
CA PRO A 127 2.64 -7.63 -22.87
C PRO A 127 2.71 -6.20 -22.30
N PHE A 128 3.91 -5.62 -22.32
CA PHE A 128 4.13 -4.19 -22.08
C PHE A 128 3.92 -3.38 -23.36
N THR A 129 2.77 -3.53 -24.04
CA THR A 129 2.47 -2.72 -25.23
C THR A 129 1.73 -1.43 -24.88
N ALA A 130 1.86 -0.42 -25.75
CA ALA A 130 1.12 0.84 -25.64
C ALA A 130 -0.40 0.64 -25.69
N GLU A 131 -0.87 -0.39 -26.39
CA GLU A 131 -2.29 -0.77 -26.47
C GLU A 131 -2.82 -1.27 -25.13
N VAL A 132 -2.11 -2.20 -24.47
CA VAL A 132 -2.48 -2.67 -23.13
C VAL A 132 -2.47 -1.53 -22.12
N LYS A 133 -1.50 -0.60 -22.23
CA LYS A 133 -1.48 0.64 -21.42
C LYS A 133 -2.73 1.49 -21.66
N ARG A 134 -3.16 1.65 -22.91
CA ARG A 134 -4.39 2.41 -23.24
C ARG A 134 -5.64 1.71 -22.70
N GLU A 135 -5.71 0.38 -22.75
CA GLU A 135 -6.82 -0.39 -22.19
C GLU A 135 -6.86 -0.37 -20.65
N GLU A 136 -5.70 -0.41 -19.99
CA GLU A 136 -5.58 -0.19 -18.54
C GLU A 136 -6.08 1.19 -18.16
N LEU A 137 -5.59 2.23 -18.84
CA LEU A 137 -6.01 3.61 -18.61
C LEU A 137 -7.51 3.80 -18.88
N ALA A 138 -8.04 3.25 -19.97
CA ALA A 138 -9.47 3.31 -20.28
C ALA A 138 -10.32 2.64 -19.18
N ARG A 139 -9.86 1.52 -18.62
CA ARG A 139 -10.50 0.89 -17.46
C ARG A 139 -10.45 1.78 -16.23
N GLU A 140 -9.31 2.37 -15.91
CA GLU A 140 -9.15 3.25 -14.75
C GLU A 140 -9.98 4.53 -14.86
N ILE A 141 -10.03 5.15 -16.03
CA ILE A 141 -10.92 6.28 -16.32
C ILE A 141 -12.37 5.86 -16.09
N SER A 142 -12.74 4.65 -16.52
CA SER A 142 -14.10 4.16 -16.34
C SER A 142 -14.49 3.96 -14.88
N TYR A 143 -13.55 3.94 -13.92
CA TYR A 143 -13.84 3.83 -12.49
C TYR A 143 -14.46 5.12 -11.93
N TYR A 144 -14.14 6.27 -12.52
CA TYR A 144 -14.67 7.55 -12.09
C TYR A 144 -16.01 7.87 -12.77
N GLN A 145 -17.12 7.48 -12.14
CA GLN A 145 -18.48 7.67 -12.66
C GLN A 145 -19.40 8.40 -11.66
N PRO A 146 -19.15 9.68 -11.36
CA PRO A 146 -19.86 10.44 -10.32
C PRO A 146 -21.38 10.62 -10.57
N ARG A 147 -21.86 10.28 -11.77
CA ARG A 147 -23.30 10.31 -12.10
C ARG A 147 -24.05 9.04 -11.70
N THR A 148 -23.35 7.99 -11.26
CA THR A 148 -23.96 6.67 -10.99
C THR A 148 -24.13 6.44 -9.50
N TRP A 149 -25.20 5.74 -9.11
CA TRP A 149 -25.39 5.30 -7.73
C TRP A 149 -24.27 4.36 -7.26
N ALA A 150 -23.81 3.46 -8.13
CA ALA A 150 -22.74 2.52 -7.81
C ALA A 150 -21.47 3.23 -7.34
N PHE A 151 -21.12 4.36 -7.97
CA PHE A 151 -20.00 5.19 -7.55
C PHE A 151 -20.19 5.76 -6.14
N TRP A 152 -21.34 6.39 -5.86
CA TRP A 152 -21.61 6.99 -4.55
C TRP A 152 -21.72 5.95 -3.44
N ARG A 153 -22.36 4.81 -3.72
CA ARG A 153 -22.38 3.65 -2.82
C ARG A 153 -20.96 3.21 -2.46
N ASN A 154 -20.10 3.05 -3.45
CA ASN A 154 -18.69 2.67 -3.21
C ASN A 154 -17.95 3.74 -2.41
N LEU A 155 -18.16 5.01 -2.73
CA LEU A 155 -17.54 6.13 -2.04
C LEU A 155 -17.95 6.20 -0.55
N ILE A 156 -19.21 5.93 -0.25
CA ILE A 156 -19.70 5.83 1.14
C ILE A 156 -19.03 4.64 1.86
N MET A 157 -18.89 3.48 1.20
CA MET A 157 -18.13 2.36 1.79
C MET A 157 -16.69 2.75 2.08
N TYR A 158 -16.03 3.45 1.16
CA TYR A 158 -14.66 3.94 1.36
C TYR A 158 -14.59 4.90 2.53
N PHE A 159 -15.51 5.86 2.63
CA PHE A 159 -15.62 6.75 3.78
C PHE A 159 -15.70 5.97 5.11
N CYS A 160 -16.63 5.01 5.21
CA CYS A 160 -16.82 4.21 6.43
C CYS A 160 -15.57 3.40 6.79
N VAL A 161 -15.00 2.68 5.83
CA VAL A 161 -13.83 1.81 6.06
C VAL A 161 -12.59 2.63 6.40
N PHE A 162 -12.29 3.69 5.65
CA PHE A 162 -11.10 4.51 5.86
C PHE A 162 -11.22 5.43 7.07
N SER A 163 -12.42 5.73 7.56
CA SER A 163 -12.58 6.39 8.87
C SER A 163 -12.03 5.53 10.01
N VAL A 164 -12.09 4.20 9.88
CA VAL A 164 -11.49 3.28 10.86
C VAL A 164 -10.05 2.99 10.47
N VAL A 165 -9.77 2.46 9.29
CA VAL A 165 -8.42 1.99 8.92
C VAL A 165 -7.41 3.13 8.75
N GLY A 166 -7.88 4.35 8.47
CA GLY A 166 -7.01 5.50 8.21
C GLY A 166 -6.10 5.87 9.38
N HIS A 167 -6.58 5.76 10.63
CA HIS A 167 -5.75 6.09 11.80
C HIS A 167 -4.65 5.05 12.05
N TRP A 168 -4.75 3.83 11.50
CA TRP A 168 -3.67 2.83 11.61
C TRP A 168 -2.42 3.29 10.84
N MET A 169 -2.61 4.02 9.74
CA MET A 169 -1.50 4.66 9.02
C MET A 169 -0.85 5.74 9.88
N GLU A 170 -1.64 6.57 10.56
CA GLU A 170 -1.11 7.57 11.48
C GLU A 170 -0.39 6.94 12.68
N ALA A 171 -0.94 5.88 13.26
CA ALA A 171 -0.29 5.11 14.32
C ALA A 171 1.07 4.56 13.86
N ALA A 172 1.18 4.06 12.64
CA ALA A 172 2.44 3.63 12.06
C ALA A 172 3.43 4.82 11.92
N TYR A 173 2.96 5.97 11.44
CA TYR A 173 3.78 7.19 11.34
C TYR A 173 4.27 7.68 12.71
N CYS A 174 3.40 7.77 13.71
CA CYS A 174 3.76 8.12 15.08
C CYS A 174 4.71 7.11 15.73
N THR A 175 4.62 5.83 15.35
CA THR A 175 5.57 4.80 15.80
C THR A 175 6.98 5.05 15.25
N LEU A 176 7.10 5.50 13.99
CA LEU A 176 8.40 5.89 13.43
C LEU A 176 9.01 7.10 14.15
N ILE A 177 8.17 8.05 14.58
CA ILE A 177 8.60 9.19 15.42
C ILE A 177 9.05 8.68 16.79
N ARG A 178 8.31 7.77 17.43
CA ARG A 178 8.67 7.15 18.71
C ARG A 178 10.04 6.47 18.67
N PHE A 179 10.38 5.83 17.56
CA PHE A 179 11.69 5.18 17.37
C PHE A 179 12.81 6.14 16.96
N GLY A 180 12.54 7.45 16.84
CA GLY A 180 13.53 8.44 16.44
C GLY A 180 13.96 8.35 14.97
N ILE A 181 13.21 7.61 14.15
CA ILE A 181 13.48 7.46 12.71
C ILE A 181 13.04 8.74 11.97
N LEU A 182 11.93 9.35 12.41
CA LEU A 182 11.42 10.60 11.90
C LEU A 182 11.39 11.65 13.03
N PRO A 183 11.72 12.92 12.75
CA PRO A 183 11.56 13.98 13.75
C PRO A 183 10.08 14.29 13.96
N GLY A 184 9.71 14.63 15.18
CA GLY A 184 8.33 14.98 15.55
C GLY A 184 8.08 14.78 17.04
N ILE A 185 6.88 15.14 17.48
CA ILE A 185 6.44 14.98 18.86
C ILE A 185 5.60 13.70 18.95
N TYR A 186 5.99 12.79 19.81
CA TYR A 186 5.21 11.59 20.12
C TYR A 186 4.38 11.85 21.38
N ASP A 187 3.05 11.80 21.23
CA ASP A 187 2.12 11.83 22.37
C ASP A 187 1.55 10.41 22.61
N PRO A 188 1.92 9.75 23.73
CA PRO A 188 1.37 8.44 24.08
C PRO A 188 -0.11 8.50 24.50
N ASN A 189 -0.63 9.68 24.87
CA ASN A 189 -2.02 9.87 25.28
C ASN A 189 -2.93 10.29 24.12
N SER A 190 -2.38 10.41 22.90
CA SER A 190 -3.17 10.77 21.73
C SER A 190 -4.31 9.77 21.52
N GLN A 191 -5.47 10.28 21.09
CA GLN A 191 -6.66 9.48 20.86
C GLN A 191 -6.44 8.35 19.85
N ILE A 192 -5.45 8.47 18.97
CA ILE A 192 -5.07 7.43 18.00
C ILE A 192 -4.71 6.09 18.66
N TRP A 193 -4.32 6.11 19.94
CA TRP A 193 -3.95 4.92 20.72
C TRP A 193 -5.08 4.36 21.57
N SER A 194 -6.23 5.05 21.62
CA SER A 194 -7.33 4.69 22.53
C SER A 194 -7.97 3.36 22.17
N ASP A 195 -8.29 3.14 20.89
CA ASP A 195 -8.87 1.90 20.39
C ASP A 195 -8.62 1.72 18.89
N TRP A 196 -8.37 0.48 18.48
CA TRP A 196 -8.14 0.09 17.09
C TRP A 196 -9.36 0.25 16.18
N LEU A 197 -10.57 0.24 16.76
CA LEU A 197 -11.83 0.40 16.03
C LEU A 197 -12.44 1.80 16.16
N TYR A 198 -11.73 2.74 16.80
CA TYR A 198 -12.22 4.10 16.92
C TYR A 198 -12.41 4.73 15.52
N PRO A 199 -13.63 5.15 15.14
CA PRO A 199 -13.88 5.70 13.82
C PRO A 199 -13.50 7.18 13.80
N PHE A 200 -12.39 7.54 13.16
CA PHE A 200 -11.97 8.93 12.94
C PHE A 200 -12.45 9.42 11.56
N PRO A 201 -13.53 10.23 11.46
CA PRO A 201 -14.12 10.60 10.18
C PRO A 201 -13.18 11.37 9.25
N VAL A 202 -12.17 12.05 9.82
CA VAL A 202 -11.21 12.86 9.06
C VAL A 202 -10.46 12.04 8.01
N TYR A 203 -10.08 10.79 8.30
CA TYR A 203 -9.41 9.94 7.31
C TYR A 203 -10.38 9.40 6.26
N GLY A 204 -11.65 9.17 6.62
CA GLY A 204 -12.70 8.85 5.67
C GLY A 204 -12.92 10.01 4.69
N VAL A 205 -12.98 11.25 5.17
CA VAL A 205 -13.03 12.45 4.33
C VAL A 205 -11.79 12.55 3.46
N GLY A 206 -10.59 12.28 4.01
CA GLY A 206 -9.34 12.26 3.25
C GLY A 206 -9.35 11.25 2.09
N ALA A 207 -9.85 10.04 2.33
CA ALA A 207 -10.01 9.02 1.29
C ALA A 207 -11.00 9.46 0.21
N VAL A 208 -12.14 10.06 0.59
CA VAL A 208 -13.12 10.62 -0.35
C VAL A 208 -12.51 11.77 -1.16
N ALA A 209 -11.76 12.67 -0.52
CA ALA A 209 -11.07 13.77 -1.19
C ALA A 209 -10.04 13.27 -2.21
N CYS A 210 -9.31 12.19 -1.90
CA CYS A 210 -8.41 11.53 -2.86
C CYS A 210 -9.17 11.07 -4.11
N VAL A 211 -10.36 10.47 -3.95
CA VAL A 211 -11.16 9.99 -5.08
C VAL A 211 -11.77 11.13 -5.88
N LEU A 212 -12.31 12.16 -5.22
CA LEU A 212 -13.03 13.24 -5.90
C LEU A 212 -12.12 14.31 -6.49
N LEU A 213 -11.00 14.62 -5.84
CA LEU A 213 -10.11 15.71 -6.25
C LEU A 213 -8.89 15.20 -7.01
N LEU A 214 -8.24 14.14 -6.50
CA LEU A 214 -6.92 13.73 -6.98
C LEU A 214 -7.00 12.68 -8.10
N TYR A 215 -7.95 11.75 -8.03
CA TYR A 215 -8.12 10.72 -9.06
C TYR A 215 -8.45 11.29 -10.46
N PRO A 216 -9.30 12.34 -10.60
CA PRO A 216 -9.52 12.98 -11.90
C PRO A 216 -8.25 13.64 -12.45
N VAL A 217 -7.45 14.27 -11.57
CA VAL A 217 -6.17 14.88 -11.95
C VAL A 217 -5.19 13.82 -12.43
N LYS A 218 -5.08 12.70 -11.70
CA LYS A 218 -4.30 11.53 -12.13
C LYS A 218 -4.70 11.08 -13.54
N ASN A 219 -5.98 10.82 -13.76
CA ASN A 219 -6.49 10.36 -15.06
C ASN A 219 -6.17 11.36 -16.18
N PHE A 220 -6.31 12.66 -15.91
CA PHE A 220 -5.97 13.71 -16.86
C PHE A 220 -4.47 13.69 -17.21
N LEU A 221 -3.59 13.57 -16.21
CA LEU A 221 -2.14 13.51 -16.42
C LEU A 221 -1.73 12.27 -17.22
N GLU A 222 -2.29 11.10 -16.91
CA GLU A 222 -1.99 9.86 -17.63
C GLU A 222 -2.50 9.85 -19.08
N GLN A 223 -3.60 10.55 -19.37
CA GLN A 223 -4.11 10.72 -20.73
C GLN A 223 -3.23 11.62 -21.59
N HIS A 224 -2.69 12.69 -21.02
CA HIS A 224 -1.98 13.73 -21.79
C HIS A 224 -0.47 13.50 -21.88
N ILE A 225 0.11 12.69 -20.99
CA ILE A 225 1.56 12.49 -20.91
C ILE A 225 1.92 11.05 -21.28
N GLY A 226 2.77 10.89 -22.30
CA GLY A 226 3.17 9.57 -22.80
C GLY A 226 4.02 8.72 -21.82
N SER A 227 4.61 9.33 -20.80
CA SER A 227 5.44 8.66 -19.77
C SER A 227 4.61 8.12 -18.60
N ARG A 228 5.11 7.12 -17.87
CA ARG A 228 4.50 6.63 -16.60
C ARG A 228 5.04 7.34 -15.36
N VAL A 229 6.34 7.67 -15.38
CA VAL A 229 7.01 8.27 -14.22
C VAL A 229 6.65 9.74 -14.08
N VAL A 230 6.55 10.46 -15.20
CA VAL A 230 6.27 11.90 -15.17
C VAL A 230 4.88 12.21 -14.59
N PRO A 231 3.79 11.54 -15.01
CA PRO A 231 2.48 11.73 -14.38
C PRO A 231 2.45 11.37 -12.90
N LEU A 232 3.18 10.32 -12.50
CA LEU A 232 3.28 9.92 -11.09
C LEU A 232 3.95 11.00 -10.25
N LEU A 233 5.08 11.54 -10.71
CA LEU A 233 5.80 12.61 -10.00
C LEU A 233 4.97 13.90 -9.93
N ILE A 234 4.33 14.30 -11.03
CA ILE A 234 3.44 15.47 -11.04
C ILE A 234 2.24 15.23 -10.12
N SER A 235 1.62 14.05 -10.19
CA SER A 235 0.52 13.69 -9.31
C SER A 235 0.95 13.71 -7.85
N PHE A 236 2.15 13.21 -7.51
CA PHE A 236 2.68 13.28 -6.14
C PHE A 236 2.79 14.73 -5.65
N VAL A 237 3.35 15.63 -6.45
CA VAL A 237 3.46 17.05 -6.08
C VAL A 237 2.08 17.68 -5.91
N VAL A 238 1.15 17.45 -6.84
CA VAL A 238 -0.23 17.97 -6.74
C VAL A 238 -0.95 17.40 -5.51
N ASN A 239 -0.81 16.10 -5.26
CA ASN A 239 -1.41 15.43 -4.11
C ASN A 239 -0.87 16.02 -2.80
N ALA A 240 0.45 16.16 -2.69
CA ALA A 240 1.10 16.77 -1.52
C ALA A 240 0.59 18.19 -1.27
N LEU A 241 0.49 19.01 -2.32
CA LEU A 241 -0.03 20.38 -2.23
C LEU A 241 -1.50 20.40 -1.78
N VAL A 242 -2.37 19.61 -2.40
CA VAL A 242 -3.79 19.55 -2.03
C VAL A 242 -3.98 19.05 -0.60
N CYS A 243 -3.26 17.99 -0.19
CA CYS A 243 -3.30 17.51 1.19
C CYS A 243 -2.81 18.57 2.18
N THR A 244 -1.73 19.29 1.87
CA THR A 244 -1.21 20.39 2.70
C THR A 244 -2.24 21.52 2.82
N LEU A 245 -2.94 21.86 1.74
CA LEU A 245 -4.00 22.88 1.77
C LEU A 245 -5.19 22.44 2.63
N ILE A 246 -5.57 21.16 2.55
CA ILE A 246 -6.63 20.60 3.40
C ILE A 246 -6.19 20.61 4.88
N GLU A 247 -4.97 20.16 5.17
CA GLU A 247 -4.39 20.17 6.53
C GLU A 247 -4.33 21.60 7.08
N LEU A 248 -3.88 22.57 6.27
CA LEU A 248 -3.85 23.97 6.65
C LEU A 248 -5.25 24.52 6.93
N ALA A 249 -6.23 24.25 6.04
CA ALA A 249 -7.61 24.69 6.25
C ALA A 249 -8.20 24.10 7.53
N MET A 250 -7.98 22.81 7.78
CA MET A 250 -8.42 22.13 9.00
C MET A 250 -7.72 22.68 10.25
N GLY A 251 -6.42 22.93 10.17
CA GLY A 251 -5.65 23.55 11.26
C GLY A 251 -6.14 24.96 11.59
N LEU A 252 -6.45 25.76 10.57
CA LEU A 252 -7.03 27.10 10.73
C LEU A 252 -8.47 27.08 11.27
N MET A 253 -9.21 25.99 11.06
CA MET A 253 -10.58 25.84 11.57
C MET A 253 -10.64 25.24 12.98
N LEU A 254 -9.78 24.27 13.30
CA LEU A 254 -9.91 23.41 14.48
C LEU A 254 -8.72 23.47 15.44
N ASN A 255 -7.53 23.83 14.96
CA ASN A 255 -6.30 23.86 15.74
C ASN A 255 -5.88 25.30 16.04
N GLN A 256 -6.80 26.12 16.57
CA GLN A 256 -6.51 27.52 16.90
C GLN A 256 -5.71 27.63 18.22
N PRO A 257 -4.80 28.62 18.33
CA PRO A 257 -3.96 28.76 19.52
C PRO A 257 -4.82 29.03 20.76
N LEU A 258 -4.50 28.30 21.83
CA LEU A 258 -5.01 28.54 23.17
C LEU A 258 -4.45 29.87 23.74
N PRO A 259 -5.00 30.39 24.86
CA PRO A 259 -4.52 31.63 25.48
C PRO A 259 -3.02 31.64 25.85
N ASP A 260 -2.43 30.45 26.04
CA ASP A 260 -1.01 30.23 26.29
C ASP A 260 -0.16 30.14 25.00
N GLY A 261 -0.79 30.28 23.83
CA GLY A 261 -0.15 30.19 22.53
C GLY A 261 0.20 28.75 22.10
N SER A 262 -0.28 27.73 22.81
CA SER A 262 -0.14 26.33 22.42
C SER A 262 -1.20 25.91 21.40
N LEU A 263 -0.86 24.99 20.50
CA LEU A 263 -1.79 24.42 19.54
C LEU A 263 -2.35 23.11 20.10
N PRO A 264 -3.68 22.97 20.24
CA PRO A 264 -4.30 21.88 21.01
C PRO A 264 -4.23 20.50 20.34
N LEU A 265 -4.18 20.43 19.01
CA LEU A 265 -4.23 19.16 18.27
C LEU A 265 -2.83 18.70 17.84
N TRP A 266 -2.08 19.58 17.18
CA TRP A 266 -0.71 19.32 16.75
C TRP A 266 0.07 20.63 16.67
N ASP A 267 1.40 20.55 16.82
CA ASP A 267 2.28 21.72 16.77
C ASP A 267 3.54 21.42 15.94
N TYR A 268 3.67 22.11 14.81
CA TYR A 268 4.81 21.98 13.90
C TYR A 268 5.73 23.19 13.87
N ARG A 269 5.67 24.09 14.86
CA ARG A 269 6.49 25.33 14.88
C ARG A 269 7.99 25.06 14.78
N ASP A 270 8.47 23.96 15.34
CA ASP A 270 9.88 23.57 15.33
C ASP A 270 10.28 22.72 14.10
N MET A 271 9.34 22.46 13.18
CA MET A 271 9.57 21.61 12.02
C MET A 271 10.03 22.42 10.80
N PHE A 272 10.80 21.77 9.92
CA PHE A 272 11.33 22.40 8.71
C PHE A 272 10.23 22.81 7.73
N CYS A 273 10.37 24.02 7.14
CA CYS A 273 9.39 24.62 6.23
C CYS A 273 7.95 24.62 6.81
N ASN A 274 7.81 24.94 8.09
CA ASN A 274 6.49 25.08 8.70
C ASN A 274 5.79 26.36 8.26
N PHE A 275 4.46 26.33 8.27
CA PHE A 275 3.61 27.50 8.08
C PHE A 275 2.58 27.58 9.20
N MET A 276 2.64 28.66 9.98
CA MET A 276 1.78 28.94 11.15
C MET A 276 1.76 27.82 12.22
N GLY A 277 2.77 26.94 12.24
CA GLY A 277 2.77 25.73 13.07
C GLY A 277 1.72 24.68 12.67
N GLN A 278 0.94 24.91 11.60
CA GLN A 278 -0.18 24.06 11.18
C GLN A 278 0.23 22.99 10.18
N VAL A 279 1.16 23.32 9.29
CA VAL A 279 1.68 22.40 8.26
C VAL A 279 3.20 22.47 8.22
N CYS A 280 3.85 21.40 7.79
CA CYS A 280 5.29 21.34 7.56
C CYS A 280 5.65 20.45 6.37
N LEU A 281 6.88 20.59 5.85
CA LEU A 281 7.29 19.85 4.65
C LEU A 281 7.29 18.32 4.86
N GLN A 282 7.69 17.85 6.04
CA GLN A 282 7.71 16.42 6.34
C GLN A 282 6.31 15.81 6.21
N ASN A 283 5.31 16.43 6.82
CA ASN A 283 3.93 15.96 6.73
C ASN A 283 3.35 16.13 5.33
N ALA A 284 3.67 17.23 4.64
CA ALA A 284 3.29 17.42 3.24
C ALA A 284 3.79 16.26 2.36
N ILE A 285 5.04 15.83 2.56
CA ILE A 285 5.61 14.67 1.86
C ILE A 285 4.90 13.38 2.27
N ALA A 286 4.71 13.14 3.57
CA ALA A 286 4.05 11.94 4.09
C ALA A 286 2.63 11.79 3.54
N PHE A 287 1.81 12.85 3.63
CA PHE A 287 0.46 12.88 3.05
C PHE A 287 0.50 12.77 1.53
N GLY A 288 1.46 13.40 0.86
CA GLY A 288 1.69 13.24 -0.58
C GLY A 288 1.92 11.79 -0.98
N ILE A 289 2.75 11.04 -0.24
CA ILE A 289 3.01 9.61 -0.48
C ILE A 289 1.71 8.82 -0.30
N VAL A 290 1.02 9.01 0.82
CA VAL A 290 -0.21 8.27 1.14
C VAL A 290 -1.32 8.56 0.14
N ALA A 291 -1.55 9.83 -0.22
CA ALA A 291 -2.54 10.22 -1.21
C ALA A 291 -2.20 9.68 -2.60
N THR A 292 -0.91 9.62 -2.96
CA THR A 292 -0.46 9.02 -4.22
C THR A 292 -0.67 7.51 -4.22
N LEU A 293 -0.33 6.82 -3.13
CA LEU A 293 -0.63 5.41 -2.97
C LEU A 293 -2.14 5.13 -3.05
N MET A 294 -2.95 5.96 -2.39
CA MET A 294 -4.40 5.85 -2.39
C MET A 294 -4.98 5.99 -3.79
N THR A 295 -4.53 6.99 -4.56
CA THR A 295 -5.06 7.32 -5.90
C THR A 295 -4.55 6.40 -7.00
N TRP A 296 -3.28 5.97 -6.94
CA TRP A 296 -2.65 5.17 -7.99
C TRP A 296 -2.79 3.67 -7.78
N VAL A 297 -2.93 3.21 -6.54
CA VAL A 297 -2.90 1.78 -6.22
C VAL A 297 -4.17 1.34 -5.53
N VAL A 298 -4.49 1.94 -4.38
CA VAL A 298 -5.55 1.42 -3.50
C VAL A 298 -6.92 1.58 -4.16
N TYR A 299 -7.28 2.78 -4.61
CA TYR A 299 -8.58 3.03 -5.23
C TYR A 299 -8.82 2.21 -6.51
N PRO A 300 -7.89 2.18 -7.51
CA PRO A 300 -8.04 1.29 -8.66
C PRO A 300 -8.15 -0.19 -8.30
N ALA A 301 -7.39 -0.66 -7.31
CA ALA A 301 -7.45 -2.05 -6.86
C ALA A 301 -8.80 -2.38 -6.21
N MET A 302 -9.34 -1.49 -5.36
CA MET A 302 -10.64 -1.65 -4.73
C MET A 302 -11.77 -1.64 -5.77
N GLU A 303 -11.79 -0.69 -6.70
CA GLU A 303 -12.79 -0.62 -7.77
C GLU A 303 -12.73 -1.84 -8.70
N SER A 304 -11.52 -2.28 -9.07
CA SER A 304 -11.30 -3.52 -9.83
C SER A 304 -11.80 -4.75 -9.07
N GLY A 305 -11.66 -4.77 -7.74
CA GLY A 305 -12.18 -5.81 -6.86
C GLY A 305 -13.70 -5.83 -6.84
N LEU A 306 -14.33 -4.69 -6.56
CA LEU A 306 -15.79 -4.57 -6.47
C LEU A 306 -16.48 -4.91 -7.80
N ARG A 307 -15.90 -4.54 -8.94
CA ARG A 307 -16.45 -4.87 -10.27
C ARG A 307 -16.41 -6.35 -10.62
N LYS A 308 -15.60 -7.16 -9.94
CA LYS A 308 -15.58 -8.62 -10.13
C LYS A 308 -16.72 -9.32 -9.39
N LEU A 309 -17.40 -8.62 -8.48
CA LEU A 309 -18.48 -9.16 -7.68
C LEU A 309 -19.84 -8.84 -8.32
N PRO A 310 -20.85 -9.72 -8.17
CA PRO A 310 -22.22 -9.41 -8.54
C PRO A 310 -22.74 -8.19 -7.77
N SER A 311 -23.64 -7.42 -8.40
CA SER A 311 -24.23 -6.20 -7.81
C SER A 311 -24.82 -6.44 -6.43
N ASP A 312 -25.49 -7.58 -6.25
CA ASP A 312 -26.19 -7.92 -5.02
C ASP A 312 -25.21 -8.14 -3.87
N VAL A 313 -24.08 -8.81 -4.13
CA VAL A 313 -23.02 -9.02 -3.14
C VAL A 313 -22.44 -7.67 -2.69
N VAL A 314 -22.20 -6.74 -3.62
CA VAL A 314 -21.68 -5.42 -3.28
C VAL A 314 -22.71 -4.59 -2.51
N ASN A 315 -24.00 -4.71 -2.85
CA ASN A 315 -25.08 -4.03 -2.11
C ASN A 315 -25.23 -4.60 -0.68
N THR A 316 -25.12 -5.92 -0.50
CA THR A 316 -25.11 -6.53 0.84
C THR A 316 -23.90 -6.09 1.65
N ALA A 317 -22.72 -6.06 1.03
CA ALA A 317 -21.51 -5.55 1.68
C ALA A 317 -21.66 -4.08 2.08
N PHE A 318 -22.25 -3.25 1.21
CA PHE A 318 -22.56 -1.85 1.50
C PHE A 318 -23.42 -1.70 2.76
N VAL A 319 -24.52 -2.44 2.86
CA VAL A 319 -25.38 -2.41 4.06
C VAL A 319 -24.60 -2.82 5.30
N GLY A 320 -23.82 -3.91 5.23
CA GLY A 320 -23.00 -4.38 6.35
C GLY A 320 -21.96 -3.35 6.81
N VAL A 321 -21.25 -2.72 5.87
CA VAL A 321 -20.25 -1.69 6.16
C VAL A 321 -20.88 -0.46 6.79
N VAL A 322 -22.01 0.03 6.26
CA VAL A 322 -22.70 1.21 6.82
C VAL A 322 -23.23 0.91 8.21
N VAL A 323 -23.91 -0.22 8.40
CA VAL A 323 -24.44 -0.60 9.73
C VAL A 323 -23.30 -0.79 10.73
N GLY A 324 -22.21 -1.47 10.34
CA GLY A 324 -21.03 -1.63 11.19
C GLY A 324 -20.41 -0.29 11.58
N PHE A 325 -20.26 0.63 10.63
CA PHE A 325 -19.76 1.97 10.91
C PHE A 325 -20.69 2.76 11.83
N LEU A 326 -22.01 2.69 11.63
CA LEU A 326 -22.98 3.33 12.51
C LEU A 326 -22.88 2.76 13.93
N ILE A 327 -22.77 1.44 14.11
CA ILE A 327 -22.55 0.83 15.42
C ILE A 327 -21.33 1.44 16.10
N LEU A 328 -20.19 1.54 15.40
CA LEU A 328 -18.98 2.17 15.95
C LEU A 328 -19.25 3.65 16.32
N VAL A 329 -19.91 4.41 15.46
CA VAL A 329 -20.27 5.81 15.77
C VAL A 329 -21.13 5.89 17.03
N PHE A 330 -22.14 5.03 17.17
CA PHE A 330 -22.98 5.00 18.37
C PHE A 330 -22.19 4.60 19.62
N LEU A 331 -21.30 3.62 19.53
CA LEU A 331 -20.49 3.15 20.67
C LEU A 331 -19.50 4.21 21.16
N TYR A 332 -18.81 4.92 20.24
CA TYR A 332 -17.73 5.83 20.61
C TYR A 332 -18.17 7.29 20.77
N TYR A 333 -19.16 7.76 19.98
CA TYR A 333 -19.61 9.15 20.01
C TYR A 333 -20.92 9.36 20.77
N VAL A 334 -21.79 8.36 20.83
CA VAL A 334 -23.13 8.49 21.41
C VAL A 334 -23.17 7.79 22.77
N ASN A 335 -22.52 8.40 23.77
CA ASN A 335 -22.65 7.97 25.16
C ASN A 335 -23.98 8.48 25.73
N VAL A 336 -25.05 7.70 25.60
CA VAL A 336 -26.30 7.97 26.33
C VAL A 336 -26.12 7.50 27.77
N VAL A 337 -25.80 8.43 28.67
CA VAL A 337 -25.90 8.20 30.10
C VAL A 337 -27.39 8.17 30.46
N VAL A 338 -27.98 6.97 30.52
CA VAL A 338 -29.35 6.80 31.05
C VAL A 338 -29.28 6.88 32.57
N SER A 339 -29.66 8.03 33.12
CA SER A 339 -29.76 8.24 34.57
C SER A 339 -30.71 7.21 35.19
N GLY A 340 -30.16 6.28 35.96
CA GLY A 340 -30.91 5.23 36.68
C GLY A 340 -30.59 3.78 36.30
N LEU A 341 -29.83 3.55 35.23
CA LEU A 341 -29.37 2.21 34.86
C LEU A 341 -27.95 1.98 35.41
N VAL A 342 -27.89 1.47 36.65
CA VAL A 342 -26.67 0.84 37.17
C VAL A 342 -26.52 -0.49 36.43
N VAL A 343 -25.71 -0.51 35.37
CA VAL A 343 -25.24 -1.78 34.81
C VAL A 343 -24.20 -2.30 35.81
N THR A 344 -24.67 -3.16 36.73
CA THR A 344 -23.80 -3.95 37.59
C THR A 344 -22.95 -4.85 36.70
N SER A 345 -21.66 -4.57 36.60
CA SER A 345 -20.64 -5.53 36.16
C SER A 345 -20.32 -6.51 37.26
#